data_AF-A0A8J5UTJ7-F1
#
_entry.id   AF-A0A8J5UTJ7-F1
#
_cell.length_a   1.000
_cell.length_b   1.000
_cell.length_c   1.000
_cell.angle_alpha   90.00
_cell.angle_beta   90.00
_cell.angle_gamma   90.00
#
_symmetry.space_group_name_H-M   'P 1'
#
loop_
_entity.id
_entity.type
_entity.pdbx_description
1 polymer ?
#
loop_
_entity_poly.entity_id
_entity_poly.type
_entity_poly.pdbx_seq_one_letter_code
_entity_poly.pdbx_strand_id
1 'polypeptide(L)'
;MAIFHNELTRIICWVLHRHPDMNYYQGYNDVAATVLIVMGLKPGLHVLEKISTEFLERFMEQTMEKVNQELFFIFALLERVHPSLLEHLENVELFPHFALAEYTTWYAHKYSENRSLLHRLFDFFLSSPLLMPLYLSTIIVAHRANEIFNTTPDMGHTHKVLCTLPSTLPFEDLLTNAKTLYHDYPPESIVKDVHDYDRKRRCKEQEWKLKAEASRKYSEKQRQLKVSLPKSRLPYHFKGYRTITVVTILAIGLYAFLKTGSGIN
;
A
#
# COMPACT_ATOMS: atom_id res chain seq x y z
N MET A 1 17.79 -8.27 -24.26
CA MET A 1 16.61 -8.65 -23.46
C MET A 1 16.70 -10.11 -22.98
N ALA A 2 16.66 -11.12 -23.87
CA ALA A 2 16.69 -12.53 -23.45
C ALA A 2 17.96 -12.96 -22.70
N ILE A 3 19.14 -12.46 -23.11
CA ILE A 3 20.41 -12.77 -22.44
C ILE A 3 20.41 -12.26 -20.99
N PHE A 4 20.07 -10.98 -20.78
CA PHE A 4 20.01 -10.38 -19.44
C PHE A 4 19.05 -11.13 -18.51
N HIS A 5 17.86 -11.48 -19.00
CA HIS A 5 16.89 -12.23 -18.19
C HIS A 5 17.45 -13.59 -17.77
N ASN A 6 18.12 -14.30 -18.68
CA ASN A 6 18.78 -15.58 -18.35
C ASN A 6 19.89 -15.39 -17.31
N GLU A 7 20.74 -14.37 -17.47
CA GLU A 7 21.80 -14.07 -16.50
C GLU A 7 21.23 -13.69 -15.12
N LEU A 8 20.14 -12.94 -15.08
CA LEU A 8 19.42 -12.59 -13.85
C LEU A 8 18.83 -13.83 -13.16
N THR A 9 18.23 -14.75 -13.92
CA THR A 9 17.77 -16.02 -13.34
C THR A 9 18.95 -16.81 -12.80
N ARG A 10 20.06 -16.90 -13.55
CA ARG A 10 21.25 -17.65 -13.13
C ARG A 10 21.87 -17.11 -11.83
N ILE A 11 22.01 -15.79 -11.70
CA ILE A 11 22.60 -15.18 -10.50
C ILE A 11 21.71 -15.39 -9.28
N ILE A 12 20.38 -15.28 -9.41
CA ILE A 12 19.42 -15.55 -8.33
C ILE A 12 19.45 -17.05 -7.94
N CYS A 13 19.30 -17.94 -8.92
CA CYS A 13 19.29 -19.39 -8.67
C CYS A 13 20.61 -19.87 -8.05
N TRP A 14 21.74 -19.24 -8.39
CA TRP A 14 23.02 -19.57 -7.79
C TRP A 14 23.02 -19.30 -6.27
N VAL A 15 22.41 -18.20 -5.80
CA VAL A 15 22.34 -17.87 -4.36
C VAL A 15 21.44 -18.88 -3.66
N LEU A 16 20.22 -19.07 -4.18
CA LEU A 16 19.22 -19.97 -3.60
C LEU A 16 19.67 -21.44 -3.60
N HIS A 17 20.48 -21.85 -4.58
CA HIS A 17 21.04 -23.19 -4.62
C HIS A 17 22.10 -23.42 -3.54
N ARG A 18 22.90 -22.39 -3.22
CA ARG A 18 23.96 -22.46 -2.21
C ARG A 18 23.45 -22.27 -0.78
N HIS A 19 22.33 -21.55 -0.62
CA HIS A 19 21.69 -21.26 0.66
C HIS A 19 20.24 -21.79 0.63
N PRO A 20 20.02 -23.11 0.78
CA PRO A 20 18.71 -23.74 0.62
C PRO A 20 17.68 -23.30 1.67
N ASP A 21 18.13 -22.73 2.79
CA ASP A 21 17.26 -22.20 3.84
C ASP A 21 16.70 -20.80 3.50
N MET A 22 17.24 -20.13 2.47
CA MET A 22 16.77 -18.84 2.00
C MET A 22 15.68 -18.98 0.94
N ASN A 23 14.59 -18.26 1.12
CA ASN A 23 13.45 -18.23 0.23
C ASN A 23 13.49 -16.98 -0.67
N TYR A 24 13.11 -17.15 -1.93
CA TYR A 24 12.91 -16.02 -2.81
C TYR A 24 11.74 -15.14 -2.31
N TYR A 25 11.96 -13.82 -2.26
CA TYR A 25 10.90 -12.84 -2.06
C TYR A 25 10.73 -11.93 -3.28
N GLN A 26 9.51 -11.43 -3.48
CA GLN A 26 9.21 -10.49 -4.55
C GLN A 26 9.92 -9.15 -4.31
N GLY A 27 10.78 -8.75 -5.25
CA GLY A 27 11.65 -7.56 -5.12
C GLY A 27 13.15 -7.92 -5.07
N TYR A 28 13.50 -9.16 -4.70
CA TYR A 28 14.91 -9.62 -4.71
C TYR A 28 15.54 -9.51 -6.11
N ASN A 29 14.74 -9.69 -7.15
CA ASN A 29 15.16 -9.52 -8.54
C ASN A 29 15.66 -8.09 -8.85
N ASP A 30 15.15 -7.05 -8.18
CA ASP A 30 15.56 -5.66 -8.42
C ASP A 30 16.97 -5.42 -7.85
N VAL A 31 17.26 -6.02 -6.68
CA VAL A 31 18.60 -6.01 -6.08
C VAL A 31 19.58 -6.81 -6.93
N ALA A 32 19.20 -8.03 -7.33
CA ALA A 32 20.01 -8.89 -8.19
C ALA A 32 20.29 -8.24 -9.55
N ALA A 33 19.30 -7.55 -10.14
CA ALA A 33 19.48 -6.81 -11.39
C ALA A 33 20.48 -5.66 -11.21
N THR A 34 20.40 -4.93 -10.10
CA THR A 34 21.35 -3.84 -9.80
C THR A 34 22.78 -4.37 -9.71
N VAL A 35 23.00 -5.46 -8.96
CA VAL A 35 24.32 -6.11 -8.86
C VAL A 35 24.80 -6.62 -10.22
N LEU A 36 23.93 -7.27 -10.98
CA LEU A 36 24.27 -7.82 -12.30
C LEU A 36 24.64 -6.72 -13.30
N ILE A 37 23.94 -5.58 -13.27
CA ILE A 37 24.22 -4.44 -14.16
C ILE A 37 25.60 -3.82 -13.86
N VAL A 38 25.96 -3.72 -12.57
CA VAL A 38 27.23 -3.10 -12.16
C VAL A 38 28.41 -4.05 -12.31
N MET A 39 28.25 -5.30 -11.86
CA MET A 39 29.36 -6.25 -11.72
C MET A 39 29.47 -7.25 -12.86
N GLY A 40 28.40 -7.42 -13.66
CA GLY A 40 28.27 -8.54 -14.59
C GLY A 40 28.10 -9.88 -13.87
N LEU A 41 27.89 -10.96 -14.64
CA LEU A 41 27.51 -12.25 -14.08
C LEU A 41 28.58 -12.85 -13.15
N LYS A 42 29.83 -13.04 -13.63
CA LYS A 42 30.85 -13.80 -12.87
C LYS A 42 31.21 -13.17 -11.51
N PRO A 43 31.51 -11.86 -11.40
CA PRO A 43 31.75 -11.24 -10.11
C PRO A 43 30.45 -11.08 -9.32
N GLY A 44 29.34 -10.80 -10.02
CA GLY A 44 28.02 -10.63 -9.44
C GLY A 44 27.56 -11.83 -8.63
N LEU A 45 27.86 -13.07 -9.02
CA LEU A 45 27.50 -14.27 -8.25
C LEU A 45 27.97 -14.16 -6.79
N HIS A 46 29.25 -13.88 -6.58
CA HIS A 46 29.85 -13.80 -5.25
C HIS A 46 29.38 -12.56 -4.47
N VAL A 47 29.24 -11.43 -5.18
CA VAL A 47 28.78 -10.17 -4.56
C VAL A 47 27.32 -10.31 -4.10
N LEU A 48 26.45 -10.87 -4.94
CA LEU A 48 25.06 -11.09 -4.59
C LEU A 48 24.93 -12.11 -3.46
N GLU A 49 25.75 -13.17 -3.42
CA GLU A 49 25.82 -14.07 -2.25
C GLU A 49 25.99 -13.30 -0.97
N LYS A 50 27.04 -12.46 -0.95
CA LYS A 50 27.49 -11.77 0.25
C LYS A 50 26.47 -10.75 0.71
N ILE A 51 25.89 -10.00 -0.24
CA ILE A 51 24.78 -9.10 0.05
C ILE A 51 23.58 -9.88 0.60
N SER A 52 23.27 -11.04 0.03
CA SER A 52 22.11 -11.83 0.46
C SER A 52 22.29 -12.38 1.86
N THR A 53 23.45 -12.95 2.18
CA THR A 53 23.73 -13.55 3.49
C THR A 53 23.96 -12.51 4.57
N GLU A 54 24.56 -11.36 4.26
CA GLU A 54 24.84 -10.34 5.29
C GLU A 54 23.69 -9.35 5.48
N PHE A 55 22.96 -9.02 4.41
CA PHE A 55 21.99 -7.93 4.44
C PHE A 55 20.55 -8.34 4.15
N LEU A 56 20.29 -9.38 3.37
CA LEU A 56 18.93 -9.68 2.90
C LEU A 56 18.34 -10.95 3.49
N GLU A 57 19.12 -11.74 4.23
CA GLU A 57 18.72 -13.03 4.80
C GLU A 57 17.38 -12.94 5.55
N ARG A 58 17.19 -11.88 6.35
CA ARG A 58 15.95 -11.63 7.10
C ARG A 58 14.70 -11.44 6.23
N PHE A 59 14.87 -11.02 4.97
CA PHE A 59 13.78 -10.94 3.98
C PHE A 59 13.52 -12.28 3.28
N MET A 60 14.44 -13.24 3.41
CA MET A 60 14.39 -14.55 2.78
C MET A 60 13.92 -15.64 3.75
N GLU A 61 13.46 -15.28 4.95
CA GLU A 61 12.83 -16.21 5.88
C GLU A 61 11.48 -16.72 5.36
N GLN A 62 10.99 -17.84 5.91
CA GLN A 62 9.72 -18.43 5.53
C GLN A 62 8.52 -17.47 5.74
N THR A 63 8.64 -16.54 6.68
CA THR A 63 7.60 -15.56 6.99
C THR A 63 8.19 -14.15 7.04
N MET A 64 7.44 -13.16 6.57
CA MET A 64 7.80 -11.73 6.64
C MET A 64 7.48 -11.10 7.99
N GLU A 65 7.19 -11.88 9.03
CA GLU A 65 6.67 -11.36 10.29
C GLU A 65 7.66 -10.42 10.99
N LYS A 66 8.95 -10.79 10.99
CA LYS A 66 10.02 -9.96 11.52
C LYS A 66 10.17 -8.66 10.74
N VAL A 67 10.13 -8.75 9.41
CA VAL A 67 10.23 -7.59 8.50
C VAL A 67 9.07 -6.63 8.72
N ASN A 68 7.85 -7.15 8.86
CA ASN A 68 6.66 -6.34 9.15
C ASN A 68 6.77 -5.63 10.51
N GLN A 69 7.35 -6.29 11.52
CA GLN A 69 7.65 -5.65 12.80
C GLN A 69 8.74 -4.58 12.67
N GLU A 70 9.81 -4.83 11.92
CA GLU A 70 10.90 -3.88 11.69
C GLU A 70 10.39 -2.58 11.02
N LEU A 71 9.38 -2.64 10.15
CA LEU A 71 8.80 -1.42 9.56
C LEU A 71 8.33 -0.41 10.62
N PHE A 72 7.98 -0.86 11.83
CA PHE A 72 7.58 0.03 12.93
C PHE A 72 8.74 0.82 13.55
N PHE A 73 9.99 0.57 13.17
CA PHE A 73 11.07 1.54 13.40
C PHE A 73 10.73 2.90 12.80
N ILE A 74 10.02 2.96 11.68
CA ILE A 74 9.60 4.23 11.07
C ILE A 74 8.70 5.02 12.03
N PHE A 75 7.75 4.36 12.69
CA PHE A 75 6.82 5.05 13.60
C PHE A 75 7.50 5.43 14.91
N ALA A 76 8.30 4.52 15.48
CA ALA A 76 9.09 4.81 16.68
C ALA A 76 10.06 5.99 16.47
N LEU A 77 10.68 6.09 15.29
CA LEU A 77 11.56 7.21 14.95
C LEU A 77 10.78 8.49 14.64
N LEU A 78 9.65 8.41 13.93
CA LEU A 78 8.79 9.56 13.66
C LEU A 78 8.24 10.18 14.94
N GLU A 79 8.02 9.40 15.99
CA GLU A 79 7.63 9.92 17.31
C GLU A 79 8.67 10.94 17.82
N ARG A 80 9.96 10.73 17.51
CA ARG A 80 11.06 11.58 18.00
C ARG A 80 11.37 12.74 17.06
N VAL A 81 11.24 12.50 15.75
CA VAL A 81 11.60 13.49 14.71
C VAL A 81 10.42 14.41 14.38
N HIS A 82 9.20 13.88 14.33
CA HIS A 82 8.03 14.60 13.86
C HIS A 82 6.71 14.05 14.46
N PRO A 83 6.45 14.21 15.78
CA PRO A 83 5.30 13.60 16.46
C PRO A 83 3.94 13.97 15.86
N SER A 84 3.75 15.21 15.41
CA SER A 84 2.49 15.63 14.76
C SER A 84 2.22 14.93 13.42
N LEU A 85 3.28 14.49 12.73
CA LEU A 85 3.14 13.73 11.49
C LEU A 85 2.75 12.30 11.81
N LEU A 86 3.36 11.70 12.83
CA LEU A 86 2.97 10.38 13.32
C LEU A 86 1.49 10.36 13.73
N GLU A 87 1.05 11.34 14.53
CA GLU A 87 -0.36 11.48 14.93
C GLU A 87 -1.29 11.55 13.71
N HIS A 88 -0.92 12.32 12.70
CA HIS A 88 -1.68 12.39 11.45
C HIS A 88 -1.79 11.03 10.74
N LEU A 89 -0.68 10.27 10.65
CA LEU A 89 -0.68 8.93 10.05
C LEU A 89 -1.54 7.93 10.85
N GLU A 90 -1.49 8.00 12.18
CA GLU A 90 -2.32 7.16 13.05
C GLU A 90 -3.81 7.48 12.93
N ASN A 91 -4.16 8.77 12.78
CA ASN A 91 -5.53 9.24 12.62
C ASN A 91 -6.19 8.76 11.32
N VAL A 92 -5.41 8.63 10.24
CA VAL A 92 -5.88 8.02 8.98
C VAL A 92 -5.74 6.49 8.97
N GLU A 93 -5.46 5.88 10.12
CA GLU A 93 -5.31 4.44 10.32
C GLU A 93 -4.24 3.79 9.41
N LEU A 94 -3.17 4.51 9.08
CA LEU A 94 -2.10 4.02 8.24
C LEU A 94 -0.98 3.38 9.07
N PHE A 95 -0.40 2.31 8.52
CA PHE A 95 0.77 1.61 9.07
C PHE A 95 1.96 1.74 8.13
N PRO A 96 3.21 1.52 8.58
CA PRO A 96 4.42 1.78 7.79
C PRO A 96 4.68 0.80 6.62
N HIS A 97 3.70 -0.03 6.25
CA HIS A 97 3.80 -0.98 5.13
C HIS A 97 4.01 -0.31 3.77
N PHE A 98 3.73 0.99 3.65
CA PHE A 98 4.05 1.76 2.44
C PHE A 98 5.54 1.74 2.09
N ALA A 99 6.43 1.49 3.06
CA ALA A 99 7.89 1.49 2.89
C ALA A 99 8.49 0.10 2.64
N LEU A 100 7.67 -0.96 2.60
CA LEU A 100 8.16 -2.34 2.49
C LEU A 100 8.96 -2.55 1.20
N ALA A 101 8.50 -2.00 0.08
CA ALA A 101 9.17 -2.13 -1.21
C ALA A 101 10.55 -1.43 -1.18
N GLU A 102 10.62 -0.21 -0.65
CA GLU A 102 11.86 0.55 -0.49
C GLU A 102 12.83 -0.16 0.44
N TYR A 103 12.33 -0.71 1.55
CA TYR A 103 13.15 -1.40 2.54
C TYR A 103 13.80 -2.68 1.97
N THR A 104 12.98 -3.53 1.35
CA THR A 104 13.42 -4.84 0.83
C THR A 104 14.24 -4.75 -0.44
N THR A 105 14.03 -3.72 -1.26
CA THR A 105 14.74 -3.55 -2.54
C THR A 105 15.84 -2.51 -2.51
N TRP A 106 16.11 -1.89 -1.35
CA TRP A 106 17.03 -0.76 -1.24
C TRP A 106 16.71 0.35 -2.24
N TYR A 107 15.41 0.65 -2.38
CA TYR A 107 14.84 1.59 -3.34
C TYR A 107 15.09 1.27 -4.83
N ALA A 108 15.64 0.10 -5.17
CA ALA A 108 15.87 -0.31 -6.56
C ALA A 108 14.58 -0.32 -7.37
N HIS A 109 13.46 -0.70 -6.76
CA HIS A 109 12.16 -0.67 -7.41
C HIS A 109 11.75 0.73 -7.88
N LYS A 110 12.13 1.79 -7.14
CA LYS A 110 11.75 3.18 -7.41
C LYS A 110 12.74 3.91 -8.31
N TYR A 111 14.04 3.68 -8.11
CA TYR A 111 15.09 4.46 -8.77
C TYR A 111 15.87 3.68 -9.85
N SER A 112 15.29 2.60 -10.39
CA SER A 112 15.90 1.81 -11.48
C SER A 112 16.28 2.65 -12.71
N GLU A 113 15.49 3.68 -13.03
CA GLU A 113 15.78 4.62 -14.13
C GLU A 113 16.86 5.64 -13.75
N ASN A 114 16.94 6.05 -12.48
CA ASN A 114 17.99 6.94 -11.96
C ASN A 114 19.16 6.14 -11.38
N ARG A 115 19.95 5.53 -12.28
CA ARG A 115 21.06 4.65 -11.91
C ARG A 115 22.10 5.31 -11.00
N SER A 116 22.39 6.60 -11.21
CA SER A 116 23.39 7.31 -10.38
C SER A 116 22.95 7.36 -8.92
N LEU A 117 21.68 7.71 -8.68
CA LEU A 117 21.12 7.73 -7.33
C LEU A 117 21.02 6.31 -6.76
N LEU A 118 20.55 5.35 -7.56
CA LEU A 118 20.43 3.96 -7.11
C LEU A 118 21.77 3.39 -6.64
N HIS A 119 22.83 3.56 -7.43
CA HIS A 119 24.16 3.08 -7.05
C HIS A 119 24.66 3.78 -5.78
N ARG A 120 24.44 5.10 -5.67
CA ARG A 120 24.80 5.88 -4.47
C ARG A 120 24.09 5.39 -3.21
N LEU A 121 22.83 4.97 -3.32
CA LEU A 121 22.05 4.38 -2.22
C LEU A 121 22.62 3.00 -1.84
N PHE A 122 22.97 2.17 -2.81
CA PHE A 122 23.63 0.89 -2.55
C PHE A 122 24.98 1.08 -1.84
N ASP A 123 25.82 2.01 -2.29
CA ASP A 123 27.10 2.32 -1.62
C ASP A 123 26.87 2.74 -0.15
N PHE A 124 25.83 3.52 0.10
CA PHE A 124 25.46 3.93 1.45
C PHE A 124 25.00 2.77 2.32
N PHE A 125 24.12 1.89 1.82
CA PHE A 125 23.61 0.76 2.60
C PHE A 125 24.68 -0.31 2.84
N LEU A 126 25.53 -0.60 1.84
CA LEU A 126 26.65 -1.53 1.99
C LEU A 126 27.69 -1.06 3.02
N SER A 127 27.78 0.25 3.27
CA SER A 127 28.66 0.84 4.28
C SER A 127 27.95 1.17 5.60
N SER A 128 26.70 0.73 5.78
CA SER A 128 25.87 1.07 6.94
C SER A 128 25.29 -0.17 7.64
N PRO A 129 24.81 -0.04 8.89
CA PRO A 129 24.08 -1.10 9.57
C PRO A 129 22.79 -1.51 8.86
N LEU A 130 22.33 -2.73 9.13
CA LEU A 130 21.24 -3.41 8.43
C LEU A 130 19.93 -2.63 8.35
N LEU A 131 19.57 -1.90 9.42
CA LEU A 131 18.31 -1.18 9.53
C LEU A 131 18.36 0.24 8.92
N MET A 132 19.53 0.68 8.42
CA MET A 132 19.71 2.02 7.85
C MET A 132 18.66 2.43 6.79
N PRO A 133 18.16 1.55 5.89
CA PRO A 133 17.10 1.93 4.96
C PRO A 133 15.79 2.40 5.64
N LEU A 134 15.49 1.91 6.85
CA LEU A 134 14.33 2.36 7.62
C LEU A 134 14.55 3.76 8.19
N TYR A 135 15.76 4.08 8.62
CA TYR A 135 16.12 5.44 9.08
C TYR A 135 16.03 6.43 7.92
N LEU A 136 16.51 6.06 6.74
CA LEU A 136 16.34 6.87 5.54
C LEU A 136 14.85 7.05 5.20
N SER A 137 14.04 5.99 5.31
CA SER A 137 12.59 6.06 5.09
C SER A 137 11.93 7.05 6.04
N THR A 138 12.26 7.01 7.33
CA THR A 138 11.78 7.99 8.33
C THR A 138 12.11 9.41 7.93
N ILE A 139 13.37 9.68 7.58
CA ILE A 139 13.84 11.02 7.22
C ILE A 139 13.15 11.52 5.94
N ILE A 140 12.96 10.65 4.94
CA ILE A 140 12.22 11.00 3.72
C ILE A 140 10.76 11.36 4.04
N VAL A 141 10.09 10.57 4.89
CA VAL A 141 8.71 10.83 5.30
C VAL A 141 8.61 12.15 6.07
N ALA A 142 9.51 12.40 7.03
CA ALA A 142 9.56 13.63 7.78
C ALA A 142 9.86 14.85 6.90
N HIS A 143 10.78 14.73 5.93
CA HIS A 143 11.09 15.80 4.97
C HIS A 143 9.87 16.18 4.12
N ARG A 144 8.99 15.22 3.85
CA ARG A 144 7.77 15.40 3.05
C ARG A 144 6.53 15.74 3.90
N ALA A 145 6.69 16.10 5.17
CA ALA A 145 5.57 16.36 6.08
C ALA A 145 4.54 17.35 5.50
N ASN A 146 5.01 18.46 4.91
CA ASN A 146 4.12 19.46 4.30
C ASN A 146 3.28 18.88 3.16
N GLU A 147 3.84 17.99 2.34
CA GLU A 147 3.09 17.34 1.26
C GLU A 147 2.03 16.41 1.84
N ILE A 148 2.38 15.65 2.87
CA ILE A 148 1.50 14.68 3.54
C ILE A 148 0.33 15.41 4.23
N PHE A 149 0.61 16.46 5.00
CA PHE A 149 -0.44 17.23 5.69
C PHE A 149 -1.44 17.90 4.74
N ASN A 150 -1.01 18.23 3.52
CA ASN A 150 -1.85 18.86 2.51
C ASN A 150 -2.69 17.86 1.70
N THR A 151 -2.63 16.57 2.01
CA THR A 151 -3.50 15.56 1.38
C THR A 151 -4.89 15.54 2.01
N THR A 152 -5.86 14.95 1.31
CA THR A 152 -7.12 14.56 1.93
C THR A 152 -6.80 13.64 3.12
N PRO A 153 -7.30 13.91 4.33
CA PRO A 153 -6.97 13.14 5.54
C PRO A 153 -7.73 11.80 5.54
N ASP A 154 -7.40 10.95 4.57
CA ASP A 154 -7.85 9.57 4.46
C ASP A 154 -6.67 8.64 4.19
N MET A 155 -6.90 7.36 4.43
CA MET A 155 -5.88 6.31 4.27
C MET A 155 -5.35 6.25 2.83
N GLY A 156 -6.23 6.36 1.84
CA GLY A 156 -5.91 6.09 0.43
C GLY A 156 -5.02 7.16 -0.20
N HIS A 157 -5.36 8.44 -0.02
CA HIS A 157 -4.58 9.56 -0.55
C HIS A 157 -3.23 9.67 0.15
N THR A 158 -3.21 9.52 1.48
CA THR A 158 -1.99 9.52 2.28
C THR A 158 -1.06 8.39 1.84
N HIS A 159 -1.56 7.16 1.71
CA HIS A 159 -0.79 6.01 1.22
C HIS A 159 -0.23 6.25 -0.18
N LYS A 160 -1.04 6.82 -1.09
CA LYS A 160 -0.59 7.13 -2.45
C LYS A 160 0.59 8.11 -2.48
N VAL A 161 0.52 9.17 -1.66
CA VAL A 161 1.60 10.16 -1.56
C VAL A 161 2.88 9.54 -0.99
N LEU A 162 2.76 8.74 0.06
CA LEU A 162 3.89 8.06 0.67
C LEU A 162 4.59 7.09 -0.30
N CYS A 163 3.82 6.33 -1.10
CA CYS A 163 4.37 5.42 -2.12
C CYS A 163 4.88 6.14 -3.37
N THR A 164 4.61 7.43 -3.55
CA THR A 164 5.06 8.20 -4.73
C THR A 164 6.20 9.12 -4.32
N LEU A 165 7.44 8.65 -4.45
CA LEU A 165 8.63 9.44 -4.11
C LEU A 165 8.98 10.42 -5.23
N PRO A 166 9.13 11.72 -4.95
CA PRO A 166 9.61 12.69 -5.94
C PRO A 166 11.06 12.42 -6.34
N SER A 167 11.38 12.61 -7.61
CA SER A 167 12.77 12.51 -8.11
C SER A 167 13.68 13.66 -7.65
N THR A 168 13.10 14.72 -7.08
CA THR A 168 13.78 15.96 -6.66
C THR A 168 14.22 15.96 -5.19
N LEU A 169 14.12 14.82 -4.49
CA LEU A 169 14.52 14.73 -3.09
C LEU A 169 16.03 15.00 -2.91
N PRO A 170 16.44 15.79 -1.90
CA PRO A 170 17.84 16.14 -1.66
C PRO A 170 18.58 14.98 -0.96
N PHE A 171 18.83 13.89 -1.69
CA PHE A 171 19.30 12.63 -1.10
C PHE A 171 20.58 12.76 -0.26
N GLU A 172 21.57 13.56 -0.62
CA GLU A 172 22.79 13.69 0.18
C GLU A 172 22.52 14.25 1.59
N ASP A 173 21.62 15.23 1.71
CA ASP A 173 21.18 15.76 3.00
C ASP A 173 20.37 14.71 3.77
N LEU A 174 19.48 13.99 3.08
CA LEU A 174 18.65 12.94 3.68
C LEU A 174 19.49 11.77 4.20
N LEU A 175 20.55 11.37 3.48
CA LEU A 175 21.49 10.33 3.90
C LEU A 175 22.31 10.76 5.12
N THR A 176 22.72 12.03 5.16
CA THR A 176 23.42 12.60 6.31
C THR A 176 22.52 12.62 7.54
N ASN A 177 21.28 13.10 7.38
CA ASN A 177 20.29 13.13 8.46
C ASN A 177 19.91 11.72 8.94
N ALA A 178 19.84 10.72 8.04
CA ALA A 178 19.60 9.33 8.42
C ALA A 178 20.73 8.76 9.29
N LYS A 179 21.98 9.09 8.98
CA LYS A 179 23.14 8.73 9.83
C LYS A 179 23.06 9.38 11.20
N THR A 180 22.76 10.67 11.26
CA THR A 180 22.57 11.39 12.54
C THR A 180 21.45 10.75 13.35
N LEU A 181 20.32 10.46 12.71
CA LEU A 181 19.19 9.81 13.36
C LEU A 181 19.54 8.43 13.92
N TYR A 182 20.33 7.64 13.18
CA TYR A 182 20.81 6.33 13.64
C TYR A 182 21.74 6.44 14.85
N HIS A 183 22.61 7.45 14.86
CA HIS A 183 23.50 7.71 15.98
C HIS A 183 22.71 8.14 17.24
N ASP A 184 21.71 9.01 17.07
CA ASP A 184 20.94 9.56 18.19
C ASP A 184 19.97 8.54 18.78
N TYR A 185 19.44 7.65 17.94
CA TYR A 185 18.49 6.60 18.33
C TYR A 185 18.92 5.25 17.74
N PRO A 186 19.97 4.60 18.26
CA PRO A 186 20.36 3.28 17.80
C PRO A 186 19.23 2.26 18.03
N PRO A 187 19.12 1.17 17.24
CA PRO A 187 17.98 0.26 17.28
C PRO A 187 17.63 -0.26 18.68
N GLU A 188 18.64 -0.55 19.49
CA GLU A 188 18.49 -1.07 20.85
C GLU A 188 17.80 -0.07 21.79
N SER A 189 17.90 1.23 21.50
CA SER A 189 17.30 2.29 22.32
C SER A 189 15.79 2.45 22.12
N ILE A 190 15.25 1.98 20.98
CA ILE A 190 13.84 2.18 20.58
C ILE A 190 13.09 0.88 20.25
N VAL A 191 13.75 -0.28 20.34
CA VAL A 191 13.14 -1.59 20.01
C VAL A 191 11.86 -1.88 20.80
N LYS A 192 11.77 -1.39 22.04
CA LYS A 192 10.55 -1.53 22.85
C LYS A 192 9.36 -0.80 22.22
N ASP A 193 9.58 0.43 21.75
CA ASP A 193 8.55 1.25 21.11
C ASP A 193 8.08 0.57 19.81
N VAL A 194 9.01 -0.01 19.05
CA VAL A 194 8.70 -0.81 17.84
C VAL A 194 7.76 -1.97 18.16
N HIS A 195 8.05 -2.74 19.21
CA HIS A 195 7.17 -3.84 19.64
C HIS A 195 5.81 -3.35 20.12
N ASP A 196 5.73 -2.19 20.77
CA ASP A 196 4.47 -1.62 21.22
C ASP A 196 3.60 -1.15 20.05
N TYR A 197 4.20 -0.54 19.01
CA TYR A 197 3.48 -0.20 17.77
C TYR A 197 3.01 -1.44 17.00
N ASP A 198 3.84 -2.47 16.87
CA ASP A 198 3.43 -3.72 16.22
C ASP A 198 2.28 -4.40 16.99
N ARG A 199 2.31 -4.38 18.32
CA ARG A 199 1.20 -4.87 19.16
C ARG A 199 -0.09 -4.09 18.90
N LYS A 200 -0.02 -2.76 18.87
CA LYS A 200 -1.18 -1.89 18.55
C LYS A 200 -1.76 -2.22 17.18
N ARG A 201 -0.92 -2.42 16.16
CA ARG A 201 -1.34 -2.87 14.82
C ARG A 201 -2.09 -4.19 14.88
N ARG A 202 -1.51 -5.23 15.51
CA ARG A 202 -2.14 -6.56 15.60
C ARG A 202 -3.52 -6.49 16.24
N CYS A 203 -3.69 -5.69 17.29
CA CYS A 203 -4.98 -5.46 17.92
C CYS A 203 -5.99 -4.84 16.95
N LYS A 204 -5.62 -3.74 16.26
CA LYS A 204 -6.48 -3.10 15.25
C LYS A 204 -6.86 -4.06 14.11
N GLU A 205 -5.92 -4.85 13.61
CA GLU A 205 -6.20 -5.83 12.55
C GLU A 205 -7.18 -6.92 12.99
N GLN A 206 -7.10 -7.38 14.24
CA GLN A 206 -8.06 -8.32 14.80
C GLN A 206 -9.46 -7.69 14.89
N GLU A 207 -9.55 -6.45 15.36
CA GLU A 207 -10.81 -5.70 15.42
C GLU A 207 -11.44 -5.55 14.02
N TRP A 208 -10.64 -5.17 13.02
CA TRP A 208 -11.10 -5.05 11.63
C TRP A 208 -11.56 -6.39 11.05
N LYS A 209 -10.85 -7.48 11.34
CA LYS A 209 -11.26 -8.84 10.92
C LYS A 209 -12.61 -9.21 11.54
N LEU A 210 -12.79 -9.01 12.84
CA LEU A 210 -14.05 -9.28 13.53
C LEU A 210 -15.20 -8.43 12.98
N LYS A 211 -14.96 -7.13 12.71
CA LYS A 211 -15.95 -6.22 12.12
C LYS A 211 -16.34 -6.64 10.70
N ALA A 212 -15.35 -7.03 9.88
CA ALA A 212 -15.57 -7.52 8.52
C ALA A 212 -16.38 -8.83 8.51
N GLU A 213 -16.05 -9.77 9.40
CA GLU A 213 -16.80 -11.02 9.57
C GLU A 213 -18.23 -10.78 10.04
N ALA A 214 -18.44 -9.87 11.00
CA ALA A 214 -19.76 -9.50 11.48
C ALA A 214 -20.61 -8.89 10.35
N SER A 215 -20.02 -7.98 9.56
CA SER A 215 -20.66 -7.37 8.39
C SER A 215 -21.01 -8.41 7.31
N ARG A 216 -20.10 -9.38 7.06
CA ARG A 216 -20.34 -10.49 6.15
C ARG A 216 -21.50 -11.37 6.60
N LYS A 217 -21.50 -11.81 7.87
CA LYS A 217 -22.59 -12.61 8.47
C LYS A 217 -23.92 -11.87 8.45
N TYR A 218 -23.92 -10.56 8.71
CA TYR A 218 -25.11 -9.72 8.62
C TYR A 218 -25.67 -9.68 7.18
N SER A 219 -24.79 -9.46 6.20
CA SER A 219 -25.15 -9.46 4.77
C SER A 219 -25.70 -10.81 4.30
N GLU A 220 -25.10 -11.92 4.74
CA GLU A 220 -25.57 -13.28 4.45
C GLU A 220 -26.95 -13.54 5.07
N LYS A 221 -27.20 -13.16 6.33
CA LYS A 221 -28.52 -13.24 6.96
C LYS A 221 -29.57 -12.43 6.19
N GLN A 222 -29.26 -11.20 5.79
CA GLN A 222 -30.17 -10.39 4.97
C GLN A 222 -30.48 -11.03 3.62
N ARG A 223 -29.48 -11.66 2.97
CA ARG A 223 -29.69 -12.40 1.71
C ARG A 223 -30.59 -13.61 1.93
N GLN A 224 -30.37 -14.39 2.98
CA GLN A 224 -31.22 -15.54 3.33
C GLN A 224 -32.66 -15.11 3.61
N LEU A 225 -32.86 -14.04 4.38
CA LEU A 225 -34.20 -13.48 4.63
C LEU A 225 -34.91 -13.03 3.35
N LYS A 226 -34.19 -12.40 2.40
CA LYS A 226 -34.74 -12.01 1.10
C LYS A 226 -35.06 -13.20 0.20
N VAL A 227 -34.34 -14.31 0.31
CA VAL A 227 -34.61 -15.55 -0.43
C VAL A 227 -35.78 -16.32 0.19
N SER A 228 -35.93 -16.29 1.52
CA SER A 228 -37.02 -16.95 2.23
C SER A 228 -38.34 -16.19 2.18
N LEU A 229 -38.33 -14.87 1.92
CA LEU A 229 -39.57 -14.15 1.60
C LEU A 229 -40.05 -14.60 0.21
N PRO A 230 -41.27 -15.14 0.09
CA PRO A 230 -41.83 -15.44 -1.22
C PRO A 230 -41.86 -14.14 -2.03
N LYS A 231 -41.24 -14.13 -3.22
CA LYS A 231 -41.47 -13.04 -4.18
C LYS A 231 -42.97 -12.96 -4.40
N SER A 232 -43.59 -11.92 -3.87
CA SER A 232 -44.94 -11.52 -4.23
C SER A 232 -44.97 -11.36 -5.75
N ARG A 233 -45.44 -12.40 -6.46
CA ARG A 233 -45.91 -12.24 -7.83
C ARG A 233 -47.20 -11.46 -7.67
N LEU A 234 -47.12 -10.14 -7.66
CA LEU A 234 -48.28 -9.30 -7.93
C LEU A 234 -48.89 -9.87 -9.23
N PRO A 235 -50.13 -10.36 -9.22
CA PRO A 235 -50.78 -10.68 -10.48
C PRO A 235 -50.87 -9.37 -11.23
N TYR A 236 -50.14 -9.26 -12.34
CA TYR A 236 -50.40 -8.25 -13.35
C TYR A 236 -51.79 -8.54 -13.90
N HIS A 237 -52.83 -8.07 -13.21
CA HIS A 237 -54.17 -8.10 -13.73
C HIS A 237 -54.25 -6.96 -14.75
N PHE A 238 -54.06 -7.31 -16.02
CA PHE A 238 -54.38 -6.47 -17.16
C PHE A 238 -55.90 -6.19 -17.12
N LYS A 239 -56.34 -5.19 -16.35
CA LYS A 239 -57.64 -4.55 -16.59
C LYS A 239 -57.46 -3.67 -17.81
N GLY A 240 -58.08 -4.08 -18.92
CA GLY A 240 -57.87 -3.53 -20.25
C GLY A 240 -58.01 -2.01 -20.32
N TYR A 241 -57.05 -1.39 -21.01
CA TYR A 241 -56.96 0.03 -21.36
C TYR A 241 -58.16 0.60 -22.17
N ARG A 242 -59.23 -0.17 -22.38
CA ARG A 242 -60.39 0.23 -23.19
C ARG A 242 -61.47 1.01 -22.42
N THR A 243 -61.57 0.88 -21.09
CA THR A 243 -62.60 1.61 -20.32
C THR A 243 -62.14 2.98 -19.85
N ILE A 244 -60.85 3.17 -19.55
CA ILE A 244 -60.31 4.46 -19.07
C ILE A 244 -60.28 5.50 -20.20
N THR A 245 -59.95 5.10 -21.43
CA THR A 245 -59.90 5.99 -22.59
C THR A 245 -61.27 6.53 -23.01
N VAL A 246 -62.33 5.71 -22.92
CA VAL A 246 -63.70 6.13 -23.30
C VAL A 246 -64.25 7.18 -22.32
N VAL A 247 -64.00 7.03 -21.02
CA VAL A 247 -64.47 8.00 -20.00
C VAL A 247 -63.74 9.34 -20.12
N THR A 248 -62.44 9.35 -20.42
CA THR A 248 -61.68 10.59 -20.64
C THR A 248 -62.08 11.32 -21.91
N ILE A 249 -62.38 10.60 -23.01
CA ILE A 249 -62.80 11.23 -24.27
C ILE A 249 -64.20 11.83 -24.14
N LEU A 250 -65.14 11.15 -23.47
CA LEU A 250 -66.48 11.69 -23.22
C LEU A 250 -66.44 12.92 -22.30
N ALA A 251 -65.62 12.91 -21.25
CA ALA A 251 -65.49 14.05 -20.34
C ALA A 251 -64.86 15.28 -21.02
N ILE A 252 -63.84 15.09 -21.85
CA ILE A 252 -63.21 16.17 -22.64
C ILE A 252 -64.17 16.68 -23.73
N GLY A 253 -64.91 15.78 -24.39
CA GLY A 253 -65.91 16.14 -25.40
C GLY A 253 -67.07 16.96 -24.83
N LEU A 254 -67.60 16.59 -23.66
CA LEU A 254 -68.64 17.35 -22.96
C LEU A 254 -68.13 18.71 -22.46
N TYR A 255 -66.90 18.77 -21.95
CA TYR A 255 -66.29 20.02 -21.51
C TYR A 255 -66.03 20.99 -22.68
N ALA A 256 -65.56 20.47 -23.82
CA ALA A 256 -65.39 21.27 -25.03
C ALA A 256 -66.76 21.75 -25.57
N PHE A 257 -67.77 20.90 -25.64
CA PHE A 257 -69.11 21.26 -26.11
C PHE A 257 -69.77 22.36 -25.25
N LEU A 258 -69.62 22.30 -23.93
CA LEU A 258 -70.13 23.33 -23.01
C LEU A 258 -69.34 24.65 -23.10
N LYS A 259 -68.05 24.61 -23.47
CA LYS A 259 -67.19 25.79 -23.55
C LYS A 259 -67.32 26.54 -24.89
N THR A 260 -67.66 25.85 -25.99
CA THR A 260 -67.86 26.51 -27.30
C THR A 260 -69.24 27.17 -27.46
N GLY A 261 -70.18 26.93 -26.53
CA GLY A 261 -71.49 27.58 -26.51
C GLY A 261 -71.56 28.95 -25.82
N SER A 262 -70.46 29.45 -25.24
CA SER A 262 -70.44 30.67 -24.41
C SER A 262 -69.42 31.72 -24.92
N GLY A 263 -69.26 31.84 -26.23
CA GLY A 263 -68.31 32.77 -26.85
C GLY A 263 -68.67 33.17 -28.28
N ILE A 264 -69.94 33.52 -28.53
CA ILE A 264 -70.36 34.37 -29.67
C ILE A 264 -71.36 35.39 -29.13
N ASN A 265 -70.84 36.53 -28.68
CA ASN A 265 -71.31 37.90 -28.89
C ASN A 265 -70.38 38.85 -28.14
#